data_AF-A0A3C1CFH5-F1
#
_entry.id   AF-A0A3C1CFH5-F1
#
_cell.length_a   1.000
_cell.length_b   1.000
_cell.length_c   1.000
_cell.angle_alpha   90.00
_cell.angle_beta   90.00
_cell.angle_gamma   90.00
#
_symmetry.space_group_name_H-M   'P 1'
#
loop_
_entity.id
_entity.type
_entity.pdbx_description
1 polymer ?
#
loop_
_entity_poly.entity_id
_entity_poly.type
_entity_poly.pdbx_seq_one_letter_code
_entity_poly.pdbx_strand_id
1 'polypeptide(L)'
;MTESSPAAPTVEPASLDPGGEAYEAFHLEHRGIELIPDSNRPMRPSGLFWMWAGAIWNVEFLVYGALIVSFGLSFWQAVAAVLIGNLAYAFLGLASLPGPETGTTTFMVSRAPFGRNGNRVPSVFNWITQVGFEIEGTVLVVLIVQAMFRHEGVTLDDLGKVLVIVAAVAVQFVMPFLGHATITAVLRYLSFVFIAVFGIMACLVVPHAHVSTLHQHTSWWLWTTGLVLIVSAGGLGWTENGADYSRYL
;
A
#
# COMPACT_ATOMS: atom_id res chain seq x y z
N MET A 1 -16.22 -62.87 -32.42
CA MET A 1 -15.98 -61.46 -32.78
C MET A 1 -15.88 -60.69 -31.49
N THR A 2 -14.66 -60.49 -31.01
CA THR A 2 -14.33 -59.75 -29.78
C THR A 2 -13.91 -58.35 -30.19
N GLU A 3 -14.75 -57.36 -29.92
CA GLU A 3 -14.42 -55.95 -30.14
C GLU A 3 -13.39 -55.50 -29.10
N SER A 4 -12.21 -55.08 -29.57
CA SER A 4 -11.19 -54.43 -28.76
C SER A 4 -11.57 -52.96 -28.55
N SER A 5 -11.86 -52.59 -27.31
CA SER A 5 -12.04 -51.19 -26.90
C SER A 5 -10.74 -50.39 -27.11
N PRO A 6 -10.76 -49.20 -27.72
CA PRO A 6 -9.57 -48.39 -27.89
C PRO A 6 -9.15 -47.78 -26.54
N ALA A 7 -7.87 -47.95 -26.18
CA ALA A 7 -7.29 -47.38 -24.98
C ALA A 7 -7.38 -45.84 -25.02
N ALA A 8 -7.85 -45.24 -23.92
CA ALA A 8 -7.87 -43.79 -23.75
C ALA A 8 -6.43 -43.22 -23.78
N PRO A 9 -6.21 -42.04 -24.39
CA PRO A 9 -4.89 -41.43 -24.41
C PRO A 9 -4.47 -41.11 -22.99
N THR A 10 -3.36 -41.69 -22.54
CA THR A 10 -2.66 -41.28 -21.33
C THR A 10 -2.19 -39.84 -21.52
N VAL A 11 -2.91 -38.89 -20.94
CA VAL A 11 -2.42 -37.54 -20.73
C VAL A 11 -1.29 -37.66 -19.72
N GLU A 12 -0.06 -37.63 -20.20
CA GLU A 12 1.13 -37.49 -19.37
C GLU A 12 0.93 -36.21 -18.55
N PRO A 13 0.99 -36.25 -17.20
CA PRO A 13 0.91 -35.04 -16.41
C PRO A 13 2.08 -34.16 -16.88
N ALA A 14 1.76 -32.95 -17.35
CA ALA A 14 2.75 -31.95 -17.68
C ALA A 14 3.75 -31.92 -16.52
N SER A 15 5.01 -32.23 -16.81
CA SER A 15 6.08 -32.13 -15.84
C SER A 15 6.13 -30.69 -15.36
N LEU A 16 5.52 -30.42 -14.21
CA LEU A 16 5.72 -29.18 -13.48
C LEU A 16 7.19 -29.19 -13.12
N ASP A 17 7.96 -28.43 -13.89
CA ASP A 17 9.33 -28.12 -13.55
C ASP A 17 9.34 -27.64 -12.09
N PRO A 18 10.09 -28.30 -11.17
CA PRO A 18 10.28 -27.79 -9.81
C PRO A 18 11.13 -26.51 -9.79
N GLY A 19 11.55 -26.00 -10.95
CA GLY A 19 12.10 -24.67 -11.15
C GLY A 19 11.10 -23.60 -10.74
N GLY A 20 11.06 -23.31 -9.45
CA GLY A 20 10.34 -22.16 -8.91
C GLY A 20 10.71 -20.91 -9.70
N GLU A 21 9.71 -20.22 -10.26
CA GLU A 21 9.92 -18.92 -10.89
C GLU A 21 10.88 -18.08 -10.05
N ALA A 22 12.00 -17.68 -10.67
CA ALA A 22 13.02 -16.89 -10.00
C ALA A 22 12.39 -15.58 -9.52
N TYR A 23 12.65 -15.22 -8.27
CA TYR A 23 12.18 -13.95 -7.70
C TYR A 23 12.99 -12.80 -8.28
N GLU A 24 12.61 -12.34 -9.47
CA GLU A 24 13.31 -11.31 -10.23
C GLU A 24 12.37 -10.16 -10.58
N ALA A 25 12.88 -8.93 -10.46
CA ALA A 25 12.12 -7.74 -10.82
C ALA A 25 11.98 -7.62 -12.35
N PHE A 26 10.87 -7.02 -12.79
CA PHE A 26 10.49 -6.78 -14.18
C PHE A 26 10.16 -8.04 -14.99
N HIS A 27 9.75 -9.11 -14.31
CA HIS A 27 9.20 -10.34 -14.90
C HIS A 27 7.73 -10.50 -14.55
N LEU A 28 6.96 -11.18 -15.41
CA LEU A 28 5.56 -11.45 -15.15
C LEU A 28 5.44 -12.52 -14.06
N GLU A 29 4.78 -12.21 -12.96
CA GLU A 29 4.53 -13.17 -11.88
C GLU A 29 3.21 -13.90 -12.13
N HIS A 30 3.25 -15.23 -12.25
CA HIS A 30 2.05 -16.04 -12.45
C HIS A 30 1.41 -16.50 -11.13
N ARG A 31 2.09 -16.26 -10.00
CA ARG A 31 1.60 -16.58 -8.66
C ARG A 31 0.65 -15.49 -8.16
N GLY A 32 -0.54 -15.89 -7.74
CA GLY A 32 -1.48 -15.04 -7.02
C GLY A 32 -1.54 -15.41 -5.54
N ILE A 33 -2.54 -16.20 -5.19
CA ILE A 33 -2.85 -16.59 -3.80
C ILE A 33 -2.17 -17.88 -3.36
N GLU A 34 -1.39 -18.50 -4.25
CA GLU A 34 -0.65 -19.72 -3.96
C GLU A 34 0.36 -19.52 -2.83
N LEU A 35 0.67 -20.63 -2.15
CA LEU A 35 1.70 -20.68 -1.14
C LEU A 35 3.07 -20.38 -1.76
N ILE A 36 3.87 -19.55 -1.11
CA ILE A 36 5.25 -19.30 -1.51
C ILE A 36 6.13 -20.37 -0.85
N PRO A 37 6.81 -21.24 -1.63
CA PRO A 37 7.74 -22.23 -1.08
C PRO A 37 8.89 -21.55 -0.35
N ASP A 38 9.43 -22.20 0.68
CA ASP A 38 10.56 -21.66 1.47
C ASP A 38 11.78 -21.32 0.60
N SER A 39 12.02 -22.08 -0.48
CA SER A 39 13.09 -21.81 -1.45
C SER A 39 12.91 -20.52 -2.25
N ASN A 40 11.70 -19.96 -2.27
CA ASN A 40 11.34 -18.77 -3.04
C ASN A 40 10.99 -17.57 -2.14
N ARG A 41 11.56 -17.52 -0.92
CA ARG A 41 11.46 -16.39 0.02
C ARG A 41 12.80 -15.68 0.20
N PRO A 42 13.28 -14.92 -0.81
CA PRO A 42 14.60 -14.29 -0.73
C PRO A 42 14.58 -12.92 -0.04
N MET A 43 13.40 -12.39 0.33
CA MET A 43 13.32 -11.05 0.90
C MET A 43 13.98 -11.02 2.27
N ARG A 44 14.78 -9.98 2.52
CA ARG A 44 15.32 -9.70 3.86
C ARG A 44 14.40 -8.74 4.61
N PRO A 45 14.39 -8.72 5.95
CA PRO A 45 13.61 -7.74 6.72
C PRO A 45 13.87 -6.28 6.33
N SER A 46 15.10 -5.94 5.91
CA SER A 46 15.42 -4.62 5.38
C SER A 46 14.73 -4.31 4.04
N GLY A 47 14.44 -5.33 3.23
CA GLY A 47 13.63 -5.21 2.02
C GLY A 47 12.19 -4.83 2.34
N LEU A 48 11.59 -5.48 3.34
CA LEU A 48 10.25 -5.14 3.84
C LEU A 48 10.21 -3.69 4.37
N PHE A 49 11.24 -3.26 5.10
CA PHE A 49 11.37 -1.86 5.55
C PHE A 49 11.35 -0.88 4.36
N TRP A 50 12.19 -1.10 3.34
CA TRP A 50 12.26 -0.20 2.19
C TRP A 50 11.00 -0.21 1.32
N MET A 51 10.31 -1.35 1.26
CA MET A 51 9.02 -1.46 0.60
C MET A 51 7.97 -0.59 1.30
N TRP A 52 7.82 -0.74 2.63
CA TRP A 52 6.90 0.10 3.41
C TRP A 52 7.30 1.57 3.38
N ALA A 53 8.59 1.88 3.46
CA ALA A 53 9.09 3.24 3.33
C ALA A 53 8.68 3.87 1.99
N GLY A 54 8.82 3.14 0.88
CA GLY A 54 8.35 3.60 -0.43
C GLY A 54 6.84 3.77 -0.53
N ALA A 55 6.08 2.89 0.13
CA ALA A 55 4.63 2.96 0.15
C ALA A 55 4.11 4.12 1.01
N ILE A 56 4.79 4.46 2.11
CA ILE A 56 4.32 5.45 3.10
C ILE A 56 4.91 6.84 2.84
N TRP A 57 6.17 6.97 2.41
CA TRP A 57 6.81 8.27 2.21
C TRP A 57 6.39 8.92 0.89
N ASN A 58 5.14 8.77 0.48
CA ASN A 58 4.62 9.32 -0.74
C ASN A 58 3.92 10.69 -0.48
N VAL A 59 3.30 11.25 -1.52
CA VAL A 59 2.61 12.56 -1.45
C VAL A 59 1.31 12.51 -0.65
N GLU A 60 0.66 11.35 -0.54
CA GLU A 60 -0.59 11.17 0.22
C GLU A 60 -0.37 11.45 1.72
N PHE A 61 0.72 10.94 2.29
CA PHE A 61 1.06 11.22 3.70
C PHE A 61 1.42 12.69 3.95
N LEU A 62 1.93 13.41 2.94
CA LEU A 62 2.09 14.87 3.03
C LEU A 62 0.72 15.56 3.12
N VAL A 63 -0.26 15.10 2.34
CA VAL A 63 -1.65 15.61 2.40
C VAL A 63 -2.27 15.32 3.76
N TYR A 64 -2.04 14.16 4.36
CA TYR A 64 -2.52 13.87 5.72
C TYR A 64 -1.95 14.83 6.77
N GLY A 65 -0.66 15.14 6.66
CA GLY A 65 -0.01 16.15 7.50
C GLY A 65 -0.65 17.53 7.33
N ALA A 66 -0.92 17.95 6.09
CA ALA A 66 -1.62 19.21 5.82
C ALA A 66 -3.07 19.19 6.33
N LEU A 67 -3.76 18.06 6.21
CA LEU A 67 -5.15 17.89 6.61
C LEU A 67 -5.32 18.04 8.13
N ILE A 68 -4.46 17.42 8.94
CA ILE A 68 -4.54 17.59 10.40
C ILE A 68 -4.24 19.01 10.85
N VAL A 69 -3.35 19.73 10.16
CA VAL A 69 -3.11 21.16 10.42
C VAL A 69 -4.33 21.99 10.01
N SER A 70 -5.00 21.63 8.91
CA SER A 70 -6.23 22.29 8.47
C SER A 70 -7.41 22.10 9.43
N PHE A 71 -7.40 21.04 10.24
CA PHE A 71 -8.35 20.87 11.36
C PHE A 71 -8.12 21.90 12.48
N GLY A 72 -7.04 22.67 12.43
CA GLY A 72 -6.68 23.71 13.40
C GLY A 72 -5.57 23.29 14.36
N LEU A 73 -4.93 22.14 14.16
CA LEU A 73 -3.81 21.71 15.01
C LEU A 73 -2.62 22.65 14.85
N SER A 74 -2.07 23.11 15.98
CA SER A 74 -0.76 23.76 15.99
C SER A 74 0.33 22.81 15.51
N PHE A 75 1.48 23.36 15.08
CA PHE A 75 2.62 22.57 14.60
C PHE A 75 3.02 21.46 15.58
N TRP A 76 3.21 21.79 16.86
CA TRP A 76 3.63 20.80 17.86
C TRP A 76 2.54 19.78 18.19
N GLN A 77 1.26 20.17 18.11
CA GLN A 77 0.15 19.23 18.26
C GLN A 77 0.07 18.25 17.09
N ALA A 78 0.28 18.72 15.86
CA ALA A 78 0.35 17.89 14.67
C ALA A 78 1.55 16.94 14.73
N VAL A 79 2.75 17.42 15.09
CA VAL A 79 3.94 16.59 15.31
C VAL A 79 3.68 15.53 16.37
N ALA A 80 3.09 15.89 17.51
CA ALA A 80 2.75 14.91 18.54
C ALA A 80 1.73 13.87 18.06
N ALA A 81 0.69 14.27 17.33
CA ALA A 81 -0.29 13.35 16.75
C ALA A 81 0.36 12.39 15.74
N VAL A 82 1.28 12.89 14.91
CA VAL A 82 2.03 12.07 13.95
C VAL A 82 2.93 11.07 14.69
N LEU A 83 3.73 11.51 15.65
CA LEU A 83 4.64 10.62 16.39
C LEU A 83 3.89 9.54 17.17
N ILE A 84 2.80 9.91 17.86
CA ILE A 84 1.97 8.97 18.62
C ILE A 84 1.23 8.02 17.66
N GLY A 85 0.65 8.55 16.59
CA GLY A 85 -0.07 7.76 15.61
C GLY A 85 0.82 6.74 14.91
N ASN A 86 2.08 7.07 14.65
CA ASN A 86 3.05 6.15 14.06
C ASN A 86 3.38 4.96 14.97
N LEU A 87 3.11 5.01 16.27
CA LEU A 87 3.25 3.84 17.14
C LEU A 87 2.29 2.70 16.72
N ALA A 88 1.21 3.01 16.00
CA ALA A 88 0.29 2.02 15.46
C ALA A 88 0.95 1.06 14.44
N TYR A 89 2.07 1.45 13.83
CA TYR A 89 2.85 0.54 12.97
C TYR A 89 3.42 -0.67 13.73
N ALA A 90 3.48 -0.63 15.06
CA ALA A 90 3.78 -1.81 15.86
C ALA A 90 2.73 -2.92 15.64
N PHE A 91 1.45 -2.55 15.51
CA PHE A 91 0.39 -3.53 15.20
C PHE A 91 0.53 -4.09 13.80
N LEU A 92 0.93 -3.28 12.82
CA LEU A 92 1.25 -3.76 11.47
C LEU A 92 2.42 -4.77 11.50
N GLY A 93 3.45 -4.49 12.29
CA GLY A 93 4.55 -5.42 12.51
C GLY A 93 4.09 -6.75 13.08
N LEU A 94 3.21 -6.73 14.09
CA LEU A 94 2.61 -7.95 14.66
C LEU A 94 1.75 -8.70 13.63
N ALA A 95 0.95 -7.98 12.84
CA ALA A 95 0.13 -8.57 11.78
C ALA A 95 0.95 -9.14 10.62
N SER A 96 2.22 -8.74 10.48
CA SER A 96 3.15 -9.26 9.48
C SER A 96 3.88 -10.54 9.93
N LEU A 97 3.88 -10.87 11.23
CA LEU A 97 4.57 -12.07 11.73
C LEU A 97 4.09 -13.40 11.12
N PRO A 98 2.79 -13.61 10.83
CA PRO A 98 2.35 -14.86 10.22
C PRO A 98 2.82 -15.06 8.78
N GLY A 99 3.19 -13.99 8.06
CA GLY A 99 3.59 -14.07 6.65
C GLY A 99 4.80 -14.99 6.43
N PRO A 100 5.96 -14.73 7.07
CA PRO A 100 7.17 -15.56 6.93
C PRO A 100 6.96 -17.01 7.39
N GLU A 101 6.13 -17.25 8.41
CA GLU A 101 5.88 -18.60 8.95
C GLU A 101 5.00 -19.44 8.03
N THR A 102 4.01 -18.80 7.41
CA THR A 102 2.96 -19.51 6.65
C THR A 102 3.14 -19.42 5.14
N GLY A 103 3.94 -18.47 4.62
CA GLY A 103 4.15 -18.26 3.19
C GLY A 103 2.86 -17.95 2.41
N THR A 104 1.79 -17.51 3.07
CA THR A 104 0.47 -17.29 2.47
C THR A 104 -0.08 -15.91 2.81
N THR A 105 -1.16 -15.54 2.12
CA THR A 105 -1.86 -14.25 2.30
C THR A 105 -2.55 -14.09 3.65
N THR A 106 -2.81 -12.84 4.04
CA THR A 106 -3.48 -12.50 5.30
C THR A 106 -4.83 -13.19 5.42
N PHE A 107 -5.59 -13.24 4.32
CA PHE A 107 -6.88 -13.91 4.29
C PHE A 107 -6.83 -15.43 4.39
N MET A 108 -5.72 -16.05 4.02
CA MET A 108 -5.54 -17.49 4.21
C MET A 108 -5.21 -17.79 5.67
N VAL A 109 -4.38 -16.96 6.32
CA VAL A 109 -4.08 -17.05 7.75
C VAL A 109 -5.33 -16.84 8.60
N SER A 110 -6.16 -15.85 8.27
CA SER A 110 -7.35 -15.51 9.04
C SER A 110 -8.46 -16.58 8.99
N ARG A 111 -8.35 -17.59 8.12
CA ARG A 111 -9.25 -18.77 8.13
C ARG A 111 -9.06 -19.64 9.38
N ALA A 112 -7.91 -19.59 10.06
CA ALA A 112 -7.68 -20.35 11.27
C ALA A 112 -8.63 -19.93 12.42
N PRO A 113 -8.74 -18.64 12.80
CA PRO A 113 -9.67 -18.20 13.83
C PRO A 113 -11.14 -18.08 13.38
N PHE A 114 -11.40 -17.69 12.13
CA PHE A 114 -12.77 -17.40 11.66
C PHE A 114 -13.42 -18.55 10.86
N GLY A 115 -12.65 -19.58 10.51
CA GLY A 115 -13.09 -20.63 9.60
C GLY A 115 -13.25 -20.15 8.15
N ARG A 116 -13.40 -21.09 7.21
CA ARG A 116 -13.48 -20.78 5.77
C ARG A 116 -14.63 -19.83 5.40
N ASN A 117 -15.80 -20.02 6.02
CA ASN A 117 -16.99 -19.20 5.72
C ASN A 117 -17.07 -17.95 6.59
N GLY A 118 -16.67 -18.02 7.87
CA GLY A 118 -16.66 -16.84 8.74
C GLY A 118 -15.66 -15.79 8.29
N ASN A 119 -14.57 -16.20 7.64
CA ASN A 119 -13.57 -15.30 7.07
C ASN A 119 -14.11 -14.38 5.96
N ARG A 120 -15.28 -14.66 5.39
CA ARG A 120 -15.85 -13.81 4.33
C ARG A 120 -16.16 -12.41 4.82
N VAL A 121 -16.62 -12.28 6.07
CA VAL A 121 -16.97 -10.98 6.67
C VAL A 121 -15.76 -10.06 6.78
N PRO A 122 -14.64 -10.44 7.45
CA PRO A 122 -13.45 -9.60 7.49
C PRO A 122 -12.85 -9.37 6.10
N SER A 123 -12.93 -10.34 5.17
CA SER A 123 -12.51 -10.13 3.78
C SER A 123 -13.29 -9.04 3.05
N VAL A 124 -14.61 -8.95 3.26
CA VAL A 124 -15.42 -7.88 2.66
C VAL A 124 -15.03 -6.52 3.23
N PHE A 125 -14.84 -6.40 4.55
CA PHE A 125 -14.42 -5.14 5.16
C PHE A 125 -13.05 -4.69 4.66
N ASN A 126 -12.07 -5.59 4.60
CA ASN A 126 -10.77 -5.29 4.03
C ASN A 126 -10.88 -4.88 2.55
N TRP A 127 -11.72 -5.55 1.75
CA TRP A 127 -11.92 -5.15 0.36
C TRP A 127 -12.48 -3.73 0.26
N ILE A 128 -13.45 -3.37 1.10
CA ILE A 128 -13.98 -2.00 1.18
C ILE A 128 -12.86 -1.02 1.56
N THR A 129 -12.01 -1.36 2.52
CA THR A 129 -10.86 -0.51 2.90
C THR A 129 -9.90 -0.31 1.72
N GLN A 130 -9.54 -1.38 0.99
CA GLN A 130 -8.67 -1.26 -0.19
C GLN A 130 -9.28 -0.39 -1.29
N VAL A 131 -10.58 -0.52 -1.53
CA VAL A 131 -11.30 0.36 -2.47
C VAL A 131 -11.29 1.80 -1.97
N GLY A 132 -11.39 2.02 -0.66
CA GLY A 132 -11.28 3.34 -0.04
C GLY A 132 -9.94 4.00 -0.32
N PHE A 133 -8.83 3.30 -0.05
CA PHE A 133 -7.47 3.79 -0.36
C PHE A 133 -7.27 4.06 -1.85
N GLU A 134 -7.80 3.20 -2.74
CA GLU A 134 -7.71 3.42 -4.18
C GLU A 134 -8.47 4.69 -4.63
N ILE A 135 -9.68 4.91 -4.08
CA ILE A 135 -10.47 6.12 -4.34
C ILE A 135 -9.71 7.35 -3.84
N GLU A 136 -9.17 7.28 -2.63
CA GLU A 136 -8.43 8.37 -2.00
C GLU A 136 -7.20 8.77 -2.84
N GLY A 137 -6.34 7.82 -3.18
CA GLY A 137 -5.18 8.05 -4.03
C GLY A 137 -5.57 8.62 -5.40
N THR A 138 -6.61 8.08 -6.03
CA THR A 138 -7.11 8.55 -7.33
C THR A 138 -7.65 9.99 -7.26
N VAL A 139 -8.39 10.34 -6.20
CA VAL A 139 -8.87 11.70 -5.98
C VAL A 139 -7.70 12.67 -5.86
N LEU A 140 -6.64 12.30 -5.13
CA LEU A 140 -5.44 13.13 -5.01
C LEU A 140 -4.76 13.36 -6.37
N VAL A 141 -4.66 12.33 -7.21
CA VAL A 141 -4.14 12.46 -8.58
C VAL A 141 -4.94 13.49 -9.37
N VAL A 142 -6.27 13.38 -9.36
CA VAL A 142 -7.15 14.34 -10.07
C VAL A 142 -6.99 15.75 -9.53
N LEU A 143 -6.88 15.93 -8.22
CA LEU A 143 -6.69 17.24 -7.59
C LEU A 143 -5.35 17.87 -7.99
N ILE A 144 -4.27 17.08 -8.03
CA ILE A 144 -2.95 17.54 -8.46
C ILE A 144 -3.00 17.97 -9.93
N VAL A 145 -3.54 17.12 -10.82
CA VAL A 145 -3.67 17.47 -12.24
C VAL A 145 -4.53 18.72 -12.41
N GLN A 146 -5.65 18.82 -11.71
CA GLN A 146 -6.49 20.01 -11.75
C GLN A 146 -5.74 21.27 -11.28
N ALA A 147 -4.93 21.18 -10.22
CA ALA A 147 -4.12 22.30 -9.75
C ALA A 147 -3.09 22.73 -10.80
N MET A 148 -2.45 21.79 -11.50
CA MET A 148 -1.52 22.08 -12.60
C MET A 148 -2.21 22.80 -13.76
N PHE A 149 -3.38 22.33 -14.20
CA PHE A 149 -4.15 23.01 -15.25
C PHE A 149 -4.55 24.43 -14.84
N ARG A 150 -5.00 24.61 -13.59
CA ARG A 150 -5.36 25.93 -13.06
C ARG A 150 -4.17 26.89 -13.00
N HIS A 151 -2.97 26.39 -12.70
CA HIS A 151 -1.75 27.19 -12.74
C HIS A 151 -1.50 27.78 -14.14
N GLU A 152 -1.79 27.01 -15.18
CA GLU A 152 -1.72 27.45 -16.58
C GLU A 152 -2.96 28.24 -17.05
N GLY A 153 -3.87 28.58 -16.14
CA GLY A 153 -5.09 29.32 -16.46
C GLY A 153 -6.20 28.51 -17.14
N VAL A 154 -6.06 27.18 -17.21
CA VAL A 154 -7.03 26.28 -17.83
C VAL A 154 -7.85 25.56 -16.76
N THR A 155 -9.17 25.44 -16.96
CA THR A 155 -10.02 24.64 -16.08
C THR A 155 -10.23 23.25 -16.65
N LEU A 156 -10.04 22.22 -15.81
CA LEU A 156 -10.33 20.84 -16.16
C LEU A 156 -11.83 20.57 -16.01
N ASP A 157 -12.50 20.27 -17.12
CA ASP A 157 -13.92 19.92 -17.16
C ASP A 157 -14.17 18.49 -16.65
N ASP A 158 -15.42 18.07 -16.59
CA ASP A 158 -15.79 16.76 -16.04
C ASP A 158 -15.28 15.61 -16.91
N LEU A 159 -15.26 15.79 -18.24
CA LEU A 159 -14.68 14.80 -19.15
C LEU A 159 -13.17 14.64 -18.92
N GLY A 160 -12.45 15.75 -18.76
CA GLY A 160 -11.03 15.76 -18.45
C GLY A 160 -10.71 15.05 -17.14
N LYS A 161 -11.52 15.25 -16.08
CA LYS A 161 -11.36 14.52 -14.81
C LYS A 161 -11.55 13.02 -15.00
N VAL A 162 -12.57 12.59 -15.76
CA VAL A 162 -12.80 11.16 -16.04
C VAL A 162 -11.63 10.55 -16.80
N LEU A 163 -11.08 11.26 -17.79
CA LEU A 163 -9.91 10.79 -18.54
C LEU A 163 -8.67 10.64 -17.64
N VAL A 164 -8.45 11.57 -16.72
CA VAL A 164 -7.35 11.47 -15.73
C VAL A 164 -7.54 10.25 -14.83
N ILE A 165 -8.76 10.00 -14.35
CA ILE A 165 -9.07 8.81 -13.53
C ILE A 165 -8.76 7.52 -14.30
N VAL A 166 -9.28 7.40 -15.53
CA VAL A 166 -9.06 6.21 -16.37
C VAL A 166 -7.57 6.00 -16.65
N ALA A 167 -6.84 7.07 -16.96
CA ALA A 167 -5.40 7.00 -17.19
C ALA A 167 -4.64 6.58 -15.92
N ALA A 168 -4.96 7.17 -14.77
CA ALA A 168 -4.34 6.83 -13.49
C ALA A 168 -4.57 5.36 -13.14
N VAL A 169 -5.80 4.88 -13.24
CA VAL A 169 -6.15 3.47 -12.99
C VAL A 169 -5.42 2.54 -13.97
N ALA A 170 -5.39 2.86 -15.27
CA ALA A 170 -4.70 2.06 -16.27
C ALA A 170 -3.19 1.93 -15.99
N VAL A 171 -2.53 3.01 -15.54
CA VAL A 171 -1.11 3.00 -15.16
C VAL A 171 -0.88 2.16 -13.90
N GLN A 172 -1.75 2.29 -12.89
CA GLN A 172 -1.64 1.55 -11.63
C GLN A 172 -1.74 0.03 -11.84
N PHE A 173 -2.54 -0.43 -12.81
CA PHE A 173 -2.68 -1.85 -13.14
C PHE A 173 -1.39 -2.50 -13.65
N VAL A 174 -0.41 -1.74 -14.15
CA VAL A 174 0.82 -2.31 -14.75
C VAL A 174 1.67 -3.03 -13.70
N MET A 175 1.86 -2.44 -12.53
CA MET A 175 2.79 -2.93 -11.51
C MET A 175 2.41 -4.29 -10.91
N PRO A 176 1.13 -4.55 -10.55
CA PRO A 176 0.70 -5.86 -10.06
C PRO A 176 1.00 -7.02 -11.01
N PHE A 177 0.97 -6.81 -12.34
CA PHE A 177 1.31 -7.87 -13.31
C PHE A 177 2.80 -8.22 -13.33
N LEU A 178 3.67 -7.28 -12.93
CA LEU A 178 5.12 -7.49 -12.83
C LEU A 178 5.52 -8.12 -11.49
N GLY A 179 4.56 -8.38 -10.60
CA GLY A 179 4.80 -9.12 -9.38
C GLY A 179 5.53 -8.38 -8.25
N HIS A 180 5.68 -9.09 -7.13
CA HIS A 180 6.15 -8.58 -5.86
C HIS A 180 7.61 -8.08 -5.90
N ALA A 181 8.47 -8.76 -6.66
CA ALA A 181 9.87 -8.36 -6.82
C ALA A 181 9.99 -6.96 -7.46
N THR A 182 9.18 -6.69 -8.49
CA THR A 182 9.11 -5.40 -9.17
C THR A 182 8.55 -4.33 -8.26
N ILE A 183 7.45 -4.61 -7.57
CA ILE A 183 6.82 -3.69 -6.61
C ILE A 183 7.84 -3.27 -5.54
N THR A 184 8.54 -4.24 -4.95
CA THR A 184 9.57 -3.98 -3.92
C THR A 184 10.70 -3.10 -4.47
N ALA A 185 11.20 -3.41 -5.67
CA ALA A 185 12.30 -2.67 -6.29
C ALA A 185 11.91 -1.20 -6.59
N VAL A 186 10.71 -1.00 -7.17
CA VAL A 186 10.19 0.33 -7.49
C VAL A 186 9.90 1.13 -6.23
N LEU A 187 9.26 0.54 -5.22
CA LEU A 187 8.98 1.23 -3.94
C LEU A 187 10.28 1.62 -3.23
N ARG A 188 11.29 0.74 -3.23
CA ARG A 188 12.61 1.10 -2.71
C ARG A 188 13.23 2.28 -3.47
N TYR A 189 13.17 2.28 -4.80
CA TYR A 189 13.66 3.40 -5.59
C TYR A 189 12.91 4.70 -5.27
N LEU A 190 11.57 4.65 -5.27
CA LEU A 190 10.71 5.79 -4.95
C LEU A 190 10.97 6.34 -3.55
N SER A 191 11.27 5.48 -2.56
CA SER A 191 11.61 5.93 -1.21
C SER A 191 12.79 6.91 -1.20
N PHE A 192 13.84 6.66 -1.99
CA PHE A 192 14.98 7.58 -2.11
C PHE A 192 14.62 8.87 -2.84
N VAL A 193 13.78 8.77 -3.89
CA VAL A 193 13.27 9.94 -4.60
C VAL A 193 12.47 10.83 -3.65
N PHE A 194 11.55 10.27 -2.87
CA PHE A 194 10.73 11.03 -1.94
C PHE A 194 11.54 11.62 -0.78
N ILE A 195 12.52 10.89 -0.23
CA ILE A 195 13.46 11.47 0.76
C ILE A 195 14.14 12.71 0.18
N ALA A 196 14.65 12.63 -1.06
CA ALA A 196 15.32 13.75 -1.68
C ALA A 196 14.36 14.94 -1.93
N VAL A 197 13.19 14.68 -2.51
CA VAL A 197 12.18 15.70 -2.82
C VAL A 197 11.68 16.39 -1.55
N PHE A 198 11.28 15.63 -0.53
CA PHE A 198 10.80 16.19 0.73
C PHE A 198 11.92 16.83 1.55
N GLY A 199 13.16 16.34 1.45
CA GLY A 199 14.33 17.00 2.02
C GLY A 199 14.56 18.38 1.41
N ILE A 200 14.54 18.47 0.08
CA ILE A 200 14.65 19.75 -0.64
C ILE A 200 13.50 20.68 -0.26
N MET A 201 12.26 20.17 -0.28
CA MET A 201 11.08 20.95 0.12
C MET A 201 11.21 21.48 1.54
N ALA A 202 11.65 20.66 2.50
CA ALA A 202 11.88 21.09 3.87
C ALA A 202 12.95 22.19 3.94
N CYS A 203 14.08 22.04 3.24
CA CYS A 203 15.13 23.06 3.19
C CYS A 203 14.64 24.41 2.63
N LEU A 204 13.73 24.39 1.65
CA LEU A 204 13.17 25.61 1.06
C LEU A 204 12.11 26.26 1.96
N VAL A 205 11.33 25.45 2.68
CA VAL A 205 10.19 25.93 3.50
C VAL A 205 10.62 26.36 4.90
N VAL A 206 11.57 25.67 5.54
CA VAL A 206 12.00 25.95 6.93
C VAL A 206 12.40 27.41 7.17
N PRO A 207 13.17 28.09 6.29
CA PRO A 207 13.51 29.50 6.48
C PRO A 207 12.30 30.45 6.53
N HIS A 208 11.18 30.04 5.94
CA HIS A 208 9.94 30.80 5.87
C HIS A 208 8.92 30.36 6.94
N ALA A 209 9.27 29.37 7.76
CA ALA A 209 8.35 28.79 8.73
C ALA A 209 8.36 29.59 10.05
N HIS A 210 7.27 30.31 10.32
CA HIS A 210 7.07 30.98 11.60
C HIS A 210 6.38 30.05 12.61
N VAL A 211 7.13 29.08 13.13
CA VAL A 211 6.59 28.03 14.01
C VAL A 211 6.00 28.58 15.32
N SER A 212 6.54 29.71 15.81
CA SER A 212 6.11 30.40 17.02
C SER A 212 4.82 31.19 16.86
N THR A 213 4.38 31.49 15.64
CA THR A 213 3.07 32.16 15.41
C THR A 213 1.92 31.16 15.24
N LEU A 214 2.22 29.85 15.24
CA LEU A 214 1.25 28.77 15.05
C LEU A 214 0.65 28.24 16.36
N HIS A 215 0.77 28.97 17.48
CA HIS A 215 0.15 28.60 18.74
C HIS A 215 -1.37 28.85 18.72
N GLN A 216 -2.10 27.95 18.07
CA GLN A 216 -3.54 27.83 18.27
C GLN A 216 -3.80 26.77 19.34
N HIS A 217 -4.62 27.14 20.33
CA HIS A 217 -5.12 26.17 21.30
C HIS A 217 -6.19 25.30 20.63
N THR A 218 -5.79 24.11 20.21
CA THR A 218 -6.71 23.11 19.67
C THR A 218 -7.44 22.38 20.79
N SER A 219 -8.73 22.15 20.61
CA SER A 219 -9.52 21.32 21.52
C SER A 219 -9.05 19.86 21.52
N TRP A 220 -9.29 19.14 22.62
CA TRP A 220 -8.99 17.71 22.70
C TRP A 220 -9.63 16.90 21.56
N TRP A 221 -10.88 17.19 21.21
CA TRP A 221 -11.62 16.46 20.18
C TRP A 221 -11.03 16.64 18.77
N LEU A 222 -10.55 17.84 18.44
CA LEU A 222 -9.86 18.09 17.16
C LEU A 222 -8.54 17.33 17.11
N TRP A 223 -7.79 17.39 18.21
CA TRP A 223 -6.52 16.67 18.30
C TRP A 223 -6.72 15.16 18.16
N THR A 224 -7.71 14.57 18.83
CA THR A 224 -8.02 13.14 18.69
C THR A 224 -8.53 12.79 17.30
N THR A 225 -9.24 13.69 16.62
CA THR A 225 -9.68 13.48 15.23
C THR A 225 -8.48 13.38 14.29
N GLY A 226 -7.51 14.31 14.43
CA GLY A 226 -6.25 14.25 13.70
C GLY A 226 -5.45 12.98 14.02
N LEU A 227 -5.39 12.57 15.29
CA LEU A 227 -4.74 11.32 15.69
C LEU A 227 -5.42 10.09 15.08
N VAL A 228 -6.76 10.02 15.12
CA VAL A 228 -7.53 8.91 14.53
C VAL A 228 -7.26 8.81 13.03
N LEU A 229 -7.19 9.95 12.31
CA LEU A 229 -6.82 9.97 10.91
C LEU A 229 -5.43 9.35 10.69
N ILE A 230 -4.40 9.80 11.41
CA ILE A 230 -3.03 9.27 11.26
C ILE A 230 -2.95 7.79 11.61
N VAL A 231 -3.64 7.37 12.66
CA VAL A 231 -3.66 5.97 13.11
C VAL A 231 -4.34 5.08 12.06
N SER A 232 -5.52 5.48 11.60
CA SER A 232 -6.34 4.69 10.67
C SER A 232 -5.80 4.67 9.24
N ALA A 233 -5.34 5.81 8.70
CA ALA A 233 -4.76 5.86 7.36
C ALA A 233 -3.29 5.39 7.33
N GLY A 234 -2.63 5.37 8.49
CA GLY A 234 -1.28 4.84 8.67
C GLY A 234 -1.29 3.39 9.14
N GLY A 235 -0.48 3.07 10.15
CA GLY A 235 -0.14 1.70 10.50
C GLY A 235 -1.32 0.77 10.80
N LEU A 236 -2.42 1.26 11.42
CA LEU A 236 -3.55 0.39 11.76
C LEU A 236 -4.37 -0.03 10.53
N GLY A 237 -4.54 0.84 9.53
CA GLY A 237 -5.29 0.52 8.29
C GLY A 237 -4.55 -0.36 7.29
N TRP A 238 -3.34 -0.81 7.63
CA TRP A 238 -2.60 -1.79 6.84
C TRP A 238 -2.50 -3.16 7.52
N THR A 239 -2.96 -3.28 8.77
CA THR A 239 -2.83 -4.52 9.56
C THR A 239 -3.52 -5.70 8.90
N GLU A 240 -4.62 -5.45 8.20
CA GLU A 240 -5.42 -6.43 7.49
C GLU A 240 -4.73 -7.02 6.24
N ASN A 241 -3.62 -6.44 5.80
CA ASN A 241 -2.81 -6.93 4.68
C ASN A 241 -1.36 -7.27 5.07
N GLY A 242 -1.03 -7.31 6.37
CA GLY A 242 0.36 -7.43 6.84
C GLY A 242 1.09 -8.68 6.34
N ALA A 243 0.41 -9.83 6.28
CA ALA A 243 1.01 -11.09 5.82
C ALA A 243 1.23 -11.11 4.29
N ASP A 244 0.47 -10.33 3.53
CA ASP A 244 0.55 -10.30 2.05
C ASP A 244 1.89 -9.73 1.56
N TYR A 245 2.45 -8.80 2.31
CA TYR A 245 3.72 -8.13 2.05
C TYR A 245 4.92 -8.86 2.67
N SER A 246 4.70 -9.60 3.75
CA SER A 246 5.77 -10.26 4.50
C SER A 246 5.95 -11.75 4.14
N ARG A 247 5.03 -12.36 3.39
CA ARG A 247 5.12 -13.77 2.95
C ARG A 247 6.31 -14.14 2.06
N TYR A 248 7.04 -13.16 1.53
CA TYR A 248 8.27 -13.36 0.74
C TYR A 248 9.56 -13.30 1.58
N LEU A 249 9.46 -13.07 2.90
CA LEU A 249 10.56 -13.08 3.88
C LEU A 249 11.02 -14.49 4.24
#